data_AF-A0A0W0R452-F1
#
_entry.id   AF-A0A0W0R452-F1
#
_cell.length_a   1.000
_cell.length_b   1.000
_cell.length_c   1.000
_cell.angle_alpha   90.00
_cell.angle_beta   90.00
_cell.angle_gamma   90.00
#
_symmetry.space_group_name_H-M   'P 1'
#
loop_
_entity.id
_entity.type
_entity.pdbx_description
1 polymer ?
#
loop_
_entity_poly.entity_id
_entity_poly.type
_entity_poly.pdbx_seq_one_letter_code
_entity_poly.pdbx_strand_id
1 'polypeptide(L)'
;MTHYLISSEPVPTIQGRDGKMYPITDHQPMVQRTAFGTLATLNILHPNSPIAPSLKSPLGITYLEDQVSATDRMAAMADYIYTMLHTGGVDLIALQEVPAPGTPEFDALQLQLNICDESAWILSDIAKHWKQTGTHKFGTTVLYKRGKFSIDPVDPHDASDYRNKPCLNNRGQIHKVKEIATGREFHIVNIHGDFTKQAETALFIENFNGIVLGDANLKNPPHSTGDTFLSAQRPIISGTQLGTYDIIHDRISHRIDPTFNPRGEQAAAAPSIESMPTLDRPQTGRDLPPPPPVMTNIVQPSAPPQPLPKQTIEKKNQAVETTQIINNLLRLKQMNTGFQAFYARDTRRNQDKIILDFSDQASKAFILQTLRSQGISVFENDSESGYITITAKEDMVKRKVEPIITSLSPSTAQPKAAPTAPLAAPTVPAASTPPAKPVPAVVAAKPQQQYGTFFSEKPDSDKNPLTIDAHDPLAEVKTEIQKAINQLNKEINSFWPYPNKSRKQNKVFGLEEILRLLDGGYPLSYAVETVRKDFPDMDKGSISTRTKTLLDKLSKLDESSEKEKTPSSDQKFGA
;
A
#
# COMPACT_ATOMS: atom_id res chain seq x y z
N MET A 1 32.34 3.90 -10.56
CA MET A 1 31.73 4.96 -11.39
C MET A 1 30.25 4.66 -11.51
N THR A 2 29.39 5.67 -11.55
CA THR A 2 27.94 5.50 -11.52
C THR A 2 27.35 5.65 -12.92
N HIS A 3 26.53 4.70 -13.37
CA HIS A 3 26.16 4.52 -14.78
C HIS A 3 24.67 4.75 -15.04
N TYR A 4 24.21 6.01 -15.06
CA TYR A 4 22.77 6.29 -15.18
C TYR A 4 22.35 7.01 -16.45
N LEU A 5 21.13 6.73 -16.85
CA LEU A 5 20.19 7.73 -17.37
C LEU A 5 19.32 8.15 -16.16
N ILE A 6 19.79 9.13 -15.37
CA ILE A 6 18.88 9.80 -14.41
C ILE A 6 17.99 10.67 -15.29
N SER A 7 16.68 10.44 -15.24
CA SER A 7 15.75 11.40 -15.84
C SER A 7 15.96 12.75 -15.15
N SER A 8 16.29 13.81 -15.87
CA SER A 8 16.36 15.15 -15.29
C SER A 8 14.98 15.70 -14.91
N GLU A 9 13.92 14.94 -15.15
CA GLU A 9 12.54 15.38 -15.01
C GLU A 9 12.11 15.46 -13.56
N PRO A 10 11.27 16.42 -13.19
CA PRO A 10 10.78 16.51 -11.83
C PRO A 10 10.13 15.19 -11.37
N VAL A 11 10.27 14.90 -10.08
CA VAL A 11 9.51 13.82 -9.42
C VAL A 11 8.04 13.97 -9.83
N PRO A 12 7.37 12.90 -10.31
CA PRO A 12 5.99 13.01 -10.77
C PRO A 12 5.10 13.47 -9.62
N THR A 13 4.15 14.33 -9.96
CA THR A 13 3.27 14.97 -8.99
C THR A 13 1.80 14.89 -9.41
N ILE A 14 0.91 15.02 -8.43
CA ILE A 14 -0.55 15.11 -8.60
C ILE A 14 -1.05 16.39 -7.96
N GLN A 15 -2.02 17.05 -8.59
CA GLN A 15 -2.64 18.25 -8.03
C GLN A 15 -3.64 17.87 -6.93
N GLY A 16 -3.45 18.43 -5.73
CA GLY A 16 -4.39 18.28 -4.62
C GLY A 16 -5.60 19.22 -4.72
N ARG A 17 -6.56 19.03 -3.82
CA ARG A 17 -7.78 19.86 -3.73
C ARG A 17 -7.51 21.33 -3.44
N ASP A 18 -6.37 21.65 -2.82
CA ASP A 18 -5.90 23.03 -2.60
C ASP A 18 -5.18 23.63 -3.82
N GLY A 19 -5.12 22.90 -4.94
CA GLY A 19 -4.47 23.31 -6.18
C GLY A 19 -2.95 23.15 -6.19
N LYS A 20 -2.32 22.68 -5.10
CA LYS A 20 -0.86 22.46 -5.05
C LYS A 20 -0.47 21.11 -5.64
N MET A 21 0.78 21.00 -6.11
CA MET A 21 1.34 19.76 -6.62
C MET A 21 1.99 18.94 -5.49
N TYR A 22 1.66 17.66 -5.43
CA TYR A 22 2.16 16.72 -4.42
C TYR A 22 2.89 15.56 -5.08
N PRO A 23 4.05 15.13 -4.57
CA PRO A 23 4.78 13.99 -5.13
C PRO A 23 3.97 12.69 -4.97
N ILE A 24 3.97 11.86 -6.01
CA ILE A 24 3.36 10.52 -5.98
C ILE A 24 4.38 9.41 -5.70
N THR A 25 5.67 9.73 -5.74
CA THR A 25 6.85 8.89 -5.41
C THR A 25 7.84 9.74 -4.62
N ASP A 26 8.74 9.12 -3.87
CA ASP A 26 9.81 9.80 -3.13
C ASP A 26 11.03 10.17 -4.01
N HIS A 27 11.20 9.51 -5.16
CA HIS A 27 12.26 9.81 -6.11
C HIS A 27 11.87 9.49 -7.57
N GLN A 28 12.63 10.03 -8.53
CA GLN A 28 12.53 9.62 -9.94
C GLN A 28 12.92 8.15 -10.09
N PRO A 29 12.30 7.39 -11.00
CA PRO A 29 12.65 6.00 -11.25
C PRO A 29 14.12 5.90 -11.63
N MET A 30 14.80 4.90 -11.07
CA MET A 30 16.12 4.55 -11.53
C MET A 30 16.01 3.66 -12.73
N VAL A 31 16.74 3.98 -13.80
CA VAL A 31 16.70 3.23 -15.06
C VAL A 31 18.12 2.84 -15.48
N GLN A 32 18.30 1.57 -15.85
CA GLN A 32 19.57 1.04 -16.34
C GLN A 32 19.35 0.13 -17.54
N ARG A 33 20.14 0.33 -18.60
CA ARG A 33 20.22 -0.63 -19.70
C ARG A 33 21.03 -1.85 -19.25
N THR A 34 20.56 -3.02 -19.63
CA THR A 34 21.20 -4.32 -19.39
C THR A 34 21.33 -5.08 -20.70
N ALA A 35 22.05 -6.20 -20.71
CA ALA A 35 22.15 -7.10 -21.86
C ALA A 35 20.80 -7.77 -22.25
N PHE A 36 19.75 -7.58 -21.44
CA PHE A 36 18.42 -8.16 -21.63
C PHE A 36 17.36 -7.12 -22.04
N GLY A 37 17.63 -5.83 -21.81
CA GLY A 37 16.66 -4.75 -22.00
C GLY A 37 16.86 -3.61 -21.00
N THR A 38 15.92 -2.67 -21.00
CA THR A 38 15.92 -1.55 -20.06
C THR A 38 15.15 -1.92 -18.80
N LEU A 39 15.83 -1.93 -17.66
CA LEU A 39 15.22 -2.22 -16.36
C LEU A 39 15.09 -0.96 -15.53
N ALA A 40 14.05 -0.90 -14.70
CA ALA A 40 13.85 0.19 -13.77
C ALA A 40 13.50 -0.28 -12.36
N THR A 41 13.69 0.60 -11.39
CA THR A 41 13.13 0.45 -10.04
C THR A 41 12.52 1.76 -9.54
N LEU A 42 11.44 1.64 -8.76
CA LEU A 42 10.68 2.77 -8.23
C LEU A 42 10.01 2.41 -6.91
N ASN A 43 10.26 3.19 -5.86
CA ASN A 43 9.45 3.14 -4.65
C ASN A 43 8.17 3.97 -4.88
N ILE A 44 7.00 3.32 -4.94
CA ILE A 44 5.76 4.02 -5.31
C ILE A 44 5.08 4.74 -4.14
N LEU A 45 5.79 4.85 -3.01
CA LEU A 45 5.42 5.56 -1.80
C LEU A 45 4.03 5.17 -1.31
N HIS A 46 3.92 4.21 -0.40
CA HIS A 46 2.63 3.78 0.13
C HIS A 46 1.92 4.94 0.87
N PRO A 47 0.58 5.08 0.83
CA PRO A 47 -0.16 6.13 1.57
C PRO A 47 0.18 6.18 3.05
N ASN A 48 0.30 5.01 3.66
CA ASN A 48 0.69 4.84 5.05
C ASN A 48 2.21 4.63 5.25
N SER A 49 3.06 5.00 4.29
CA SER A 49 4.51 4.90 4.46
C SER A 49 4.99 5.90 5.52
N PRO A 50 5.88 5.52 6.46
CA PRO A 50 6.47 6.47 7.40
C PRO A 50 7.26 7.60 6.71
N ILE A 51 7.73 7.35 5.48
CA ILE A 51 8.55 8.28 4.68
C ILE A 51 7.66 9.11 3.75
N ALA A 52 6.45 8.64 3.41
CA ALA A 52 5.45 9.49 2.78
C ALA A 52 5.28 10.67 3.72
N PRO A 53 5.69 11.88 3.31
CA PRO A 53 5.85 12.95 4.25
C PRO A 53 4.52 13.15 4.94
N SER A 54 4.46 12.82 6.24
CA SER A 54 3.62 13.61 7.10
C SER A 54 4.20 14.99 6.96
N LEU A 55 3.60 15.81 6.10
CA LEU A 55 3.90 17.22 5.89
C LEU A 55 3.66 18.04 7.19
N LYS A 56 3.78 17.42 8.37
CA LYS A 56 4.03 18.10 9.63
C LYS A 56 5.47 18.57 9.69
N SER A 57 5.76 19.50 8.79
CA SER A 57 6.65 20.58 9.12
C SER A 57 6.14 21.26 10.40
N PRO A 58 7.03 21.76 11.28
CA PRO A 58 6.69 22.71 12.34
C PRO A 58 5.93 23.96 11.84
N LEU A 59 5.77 24.13 10.52
CA LEU A 59 5.12 25.22 9.81
C LEU A 59 3.66 24.94 9.39
N GLY A 60 3.04 23.83 9.80
CA GLY A 60 1.59 23.63 9.67
C GLY A 60 1.06 23.24 8.28
N ILE A 61 1.75 22.35 7.56
CA ILE A 61 1.24 21.82 6.28
C ILE A 61 0.34 20.58 6.53
N THR A 62 -0.76 20.53 5.78
CA THR A 62 -1.83 19.52 5.81
C THR A 62 -1.32 18.14 5.36
N TYR A 63 -1.93 17.06 5.86
CA TYR A 63 -1.58 15.71 5.42
C TYR A 63 -1.84 15.56 3.92
N LEU A 64 -0.95 14.87 3.22
CA LEU A 64 -1.13 14.56 1.79
C LEU A 64 -2.52 13.95 1.52
N GLU A 65 -2.99 13.11 2.43
CA GLU A 65 -4.29 12.41 2.35
C GLU A 65 -5.50 13.35 2.48
N ASP A 66 -5.34 14.53 3.10
CA ASP A 66 -6.41 15.54 3.16
C ASP A 66 -6.60 16.23 1.80
N GLN A 67 -5.55 16.23 0.98
CA GLN A 67 -5.47 16.98 -0.28
C GLN A 67 -5.62 16.08 -1.50
N VAL A 68 -5.16 14.84 -1.41
CA VAL A 68 -5.18 13.83 -2.47
C VAL A 68 -5.60 12.51 -1.85
N SER A 69 -6.68 11.91 -2.34
CA SER A 69 -7.07 10.60 -1.82
C SER A 69 -6.02 9.53 -2.16
N ALA A 70 -5.85 8.55 -1.28
CA ALA A 70 -4.91 7.45 -1.48
C ALA A 70 -5.16 6.70 -2.81
N THR A 71 -6.43 6.56 -3.21
CA THR A 71 -6.84 5.95 -4.47
C THR A 71 -6.49 6.81 -5.68
N ASP A 72 -6.72 8.12 -5.63
CA ASP A 72 -6.36 9.03 -6.75
C ASP A 72 -4.84 9.05 -6.96
N ARG A 73 -4.07 9.00 -5.87
CA ARG A 73 -2.62 8.92 -5.92
C ARG A 73 -2.13 7.64 -6.60
N MET A 74 -2.74 6.50 -6.27
CA MET A 74 -2.42 5.22 -6.91
C MET A 74 -2.85 5.16 -8.38
N ALA A 75 -3.94 5.84 -8.75
CA ALA A 75 -4.32 5.98 -10.15
C ALA A 75 -3.28 6.82 -10.93
N ALA A 76 -2.88 8.00 -10.42
CA ALA A 76 -1.82 8.78 -11.06
C ALA A 76 -0.49 8.02 -11.14
N MET A 77 -0.17 7.20 -10.13
CA MET A 77 0.99 6.31 -10.16
C MET A 77 0.89 5.26 -11.28
N ALA A 78 -0.28 4.67 -11.50
CA ALA A 78 -0.51 3.76 -12.62
C ALA A 78 -0.22 4.42 -13.97
N ASP A 79 -0.68 5.65 -14.19
CA ASP A 79 -0.44 6.40 -15.43
C ASP A 79 1.06 6.65 -15.66
N TYR A 80 1.77 6.99 -14.60
CA TYR A 80 3.21 7.18 -14.65
C TYR A 80 3.96 5.88 -14.97
N ILE A 81 3.59 4.79 -14.30
CA ILE A 81 4.13 3.44 -14.56
C ILE A 81 3.89 3.02 -16.00
N TYR A 82 2.66 3.22 -16.49
CA TYR A 82 2.31 2.91 -17.87
C TYR A 82 3.16 3.71 -18.86
N THR A 83 3.34 5.02 -18.61
CA THR A 83 4.19 5.87 -19.46
C THR A 83 5.61 5.33 -19.54
N MET A 84 6.23 4.99 -18.40
CA MET A 84 7.59 4.42 -18.38
C MET A 84 7.72 3.16 -19.25
N LEU A 85 6.73 2.27 -19.15
CA LEU A 85 6.74 1.00 -19.88
C LEU A 85 6.40 1.18 -21.37
N HIS A 86 5.44 2.04 -21.68
CA HIS A 86 4.93 2.19 -23.04
C HIS A 86 5.80 3.12 -23.90
N THR A 87 6.04 4.35 -23.44
CA THR A 87 6.77 5.38 -24.19
C THR A 87 8.19 5.59 -23.68
N GLY A 88 8.44 5.38 -22.39
CA GLY A 88 9.75 5.55 -21.75
C GLY A 88 10.78 4.46 -22.10
N GLY A 89 10.39 3.41 -22.84
CA GLY A 89 11.30 2.35 -23.28
C GLY A 89 11.74 1.40 -22.16
N VAL A 90 11.13 1.45 -20.97
CA VAL A 90 11.38 0.49 -19.89
C VAL A 90 10.73 -0.84 -20.26
N ASP A 91 11.46 -1.94 -20.14
CA ASP A 91 10.96 -3.29 -20.47
C ASP A 91 10.48 -4.05 -19.23
N LEU A 92 11.03 -3.74 -18.06
CA LEU A 92 10.67 -4.30 -16.77
C LEU A 92 10.94 -3.28 -15.66
N ILE A 93 10.00 -3.16 -14.72
CA ILE A 93 10.13 -2.30 -13.55
C ILE A 93 9.84 -3.07 -12.26
N ALA A 94 10.71 -2.89 -11.26
CA ALA A 94 10.52 -3.36 -9.89
C ALA A 94 9.91 -2.24 -9.05
N LEU A 95 8.78 -2.52 -8.39
CA LEU A 95 8.09 -1.56 -7.53
C LEU A 95 8.24 -1.93 -6.06
N GLN A 96 8.47 -0.94 -5.20
CA GLN A 96 8.47 -1.07 -3.74
C GLN A 96 7.29 -0.29 -3.15
N GLU A 97 6.91 -0.64 -1.92
CA GLU A 97 5.79 -0.01 -1.20
C GLU A 97 4.42 -0.11 -1.89
N VAL A 98 4.21 -1.19 -2.65
CA VAL A 98 2.94 -1.45 -3.33
C VAL A 98 1.87 -1.84 -2.30
N PRO A 99 0.68 -1.20 -2.29
CA PRO A 99 -0.42 -1.59 -1.40
C PRO A 99 -0.76 -3.08 -1.48
N ALA A 100 -1.37 -3.63 -0.43
CA ALA A 100 -1.71 -5.06 -0.42
C ALA A 100 -2.89 -5.37 -1.36
N PRO A 101 -2.90 -6.53 -2.05
CA PRO A 101 -4.04 -6.98 -2.82
C PRO A 101 -5.34 -6.97 -2.01
N GLY A 102 -6.40 -6.41 -2.60
CA GLY A 102 -7.72 -6.28 -1.96
C GLY A 102 -7.89 -5.04 -1.08
N THR A 103 -6.91 -4.14 -1.01
CA THR A 103 -7.14 -2.79 -0.47
C THR A 103 -7.64 -1.85 -1.57
N PRO A 104 -8.41 -0.78 -1.22
CA PRO A 104 -8.89 0.19 -2.20
C PRO A 104 -7.77 0.81 -3.05
N GLU A 105 -6.61 1.06 -2.46
CA GLU A 105 -5.44 1.66 -3.12
C GLU A 105 -4.85 0.71 -4.16
N PHE A 106 -4.74 -0.58 -3.84
CA PHE A 106 -4.30 -1.60 -4.80
C PHE A 106 -5.29 -1.75 -5.94
N ASP A 107 -6.58 -1.78 -5.63
CA ASP A 107 -7.64 -1.92 -6.63
C ASP A 107 -7.66 -0.71 -7.58
N ALA A 108 -7.40 0.50 -7.07
CA ALA A 108 -7.25 1.71 -7.89
C ALA A 108 -6.02 1.63 -8.81
N LEU A 109 -4.85 1.24 -8.27
CA LEU A 109 -3.63 1.01 -9.05
C LEU A 109 -3.88 -0.01 -10.17
N GLN A 110 -4.47 -1.16 -9.83
CA GLN A 110 -4.73 -2.24 -10.78
C GLN A 110 -5.74 -1.83 -11.85
N LEU A 111 -6.83 -1.18 -11.45
CA LEU A 111 -7.87 -0.72 -12.37
C LEU A 111 -7.29 0.27 -13.37
N GLN A 112 -6.55 1.28 -12.90
CA GLN A 112 -6.00 2.30 -13.79
C GLN A 112 -4.93 1.73 -14.73
N LEU A 113 -4.06 0.84 -14.24
CA LEU A 113 -3.11 0.12 -15.09
C LEU A 113 -3.85 -0.67 -16.20
N ASN A 114 -4.94 -1.36 -15.87
CA ASN A 114 -5.75 -2.10 -16.84
C ASN A 114 -6.47 -1.19 -17.85
N ILE A 115 -6.85 0.02 -17.46
CA ILE A 115 -7.44 1.02 -18.36
C ILE A 115 -6.39 1.49 -19.36
N CYS A 116 -5.16 1.77 -18.91
CA CYS A 116 -4.10 2.26 -19.79
C CYS A 116 -3.55 1.16 -20.73
N ASP A 117 -3.51 -0.08 -20.28
CA ASP A 117 -3.04 -1.24 -21.06
C ASP A 117 -4.17 -1.93 -21.85
N GLU A 118 -4.86 -1.20 -22.72
CA GLU A 118 -5.93 -1.75 -23.59
C GLU A 118 -5.46 -2.97 -24.40
N SER A 119 -4.15 -3.06 -24.66
CA SER A 119 -3.52 -4.12 -25.43
C SER A 119 -3.14 -5.38 -24.63
N ALA A 120 -3.25 -5.34 -23.29
CA ALA A 120 -2.78 -6.39 -22.37
C ALA A 120 -1.27 -6.73 -22.50
N TRP A 121 -0.47 -5.76 -22.96
CA TRP A 121 0.97 -5.90 -23.23
C TRP A 121 1.81 -5.92 -21.95
N ILE A 122 1.31 -5.31 -20.88
CA ILE A 122 2.07 -4.99 -19.67
C ILE A 122 1.58 -5.81 -18.47
N LEU A 123 0.31 -6.18 -18.40
CA LEU A 123 -0.27 -6.66 -17.13
C LEU A 123 -0.59 -8.16 -17.11
N SER A 124 0.39 -8.96 -16.66
CA SER A 124 0.04 -10.11 -15.82
C SER A 124 -0.32 -9.61 -14.44
N ASP A 125 -1.44 -10.11 -13.91
CA ASP A 125 -1.97 -9.91 -12.56
C ASP A 125 -0.91 -9.42 -11.56
N ILE A 126 -0.88 -8.11 -11.28
CA ILE A 126 0.10 -7.51 -10.35
C ILE A 126 0.09 -8.19 -8.98
N ALA A 127 -1.04 -8.82 -8.61
CA ALA A 127 -1.17 -9.60 -7.40
C ALA A 127 -0.38 -10.93 -7.47
N LYS A 128 -0.22 -11.54 -8.66
CA LYS A 128 0.59 -12.77 -8.86
C LYS A 128 2.03 -12.56 -8.40
N HIS A 129 2.58 -11.37 -8.66
CA HIS A 129 3.95 -11.01 -8.33
C HIS A 129 4.06 -10.18 -7.06
N TRP A 130 2.96 -9.94 -6.34
CA TRP A 130 3.00 -9.16 -5.11
C TRP A 130 3.53 -10.00 -3.95
N LYS A 131 4.45 -9.43 -3.17
CA LYS A 131 4.95 -10.03 -1.94
C LYS A 131 5.04 -9.00 -0.82
N GLN A 132 4.38 -9.28 0.29
CA GLN A 132 4.49 -8.47 1.50
C GLN A 132 5.94 -8.36 1.98
N THR A 133 6.38 -7.13 2.29
CA THR A 133 7.71 -6.87 2.82
C THR A 133 7.69 -6.73 4.34
N GLY A 134 8.43 -7.58 5.04
CA GLY A 134 8.53 -7.56 6.51
C GLY A 134 7.15 -7.66 7.18
N THR A 135 6.88 -6.74 8.11
CA THR A 135 5.59 -6.58 8.81
C THR A 135 4.75 -5.44 8.24
N HIS A 136 5.18 -4.80 7.14
CA HIS A 136 4.51 -3.64 6.58
C HIS A 136 3.17 -4.02 5.92
N LYS A 137 2.27 -3.04 5.80
CA LYS A 137 0.98 -3.19 5.08
C LYS A 137 1.14 -3.15 3.55
N PHE A 138 2.36 -3.05 3.07
CA PHE A 138 2.74 -2.97 1.66
C PHE A 138 3.78 -4.04 1.31
N GLY A 139 4.07 -4.15 0.03
CA GLY A 139 4.98 -5.14 -0.52
C GLY A 139 5.77 -4.66 -1.72
N THR A 140 6.37 -5.61 -2.40
CA THR A 140 7.03 -5.43 -3.69
C THR A 140 6.25 -6.14 -4.79
N THR A 141 6.36 -5.66 -6.04
CA THR A 141 5.89 -6.39 -7.22
C THR A 141 6.76 -6.06 -8.43
N VAL A 142 6.62 -6.80 -9.52
CA VAL A 142 7.29 -6.51 -10.79
C VAL A 142 6.28 -6.39 -11.93
N LEU A 143 6.52 -5.45 -12.82
CA LEU A 143 5.77 -5.23 -14.05
C LEU A 143 6.72 -5.35 -15.24
N TYR A 144 6.25 -5.86 -16.37
CA TYR A 144 7.11 -6.13 -17.52
C TYR A 144 6.31 -6.22 -18.82
N LYS A 145 6.98 -5.97 -19.95
CA LYS A 145 6.42 -6.20 -21.29
C LYS A 145 6.35 -7.70 -21.58
N ARG A 146 5.14 -8.26 -21.70
CA ARG A 146 4.91 -9.69 -21.98
C ARG A 146 5.50 -10.17 -23.30
N GLY A 147 5.61 -9.28 -24.29
CA GLY A 147 6.28 -9.59 -25.57
C GLY A 147 7.79 -9.73 -25.45
N LYS A 148 8.39 -9.24 -24.35
CA LYS A 148 9.84 -9.23 -24.13
C LYS A 148 10.27 -10.25 -23.08
N PHE A 149 9.51 -10.38 -21.99
CA PHE A 149 9.82 -11.27 -20.88
C PHE A 149 8.64 -12.17 -20.52
N SER A 150 8.93 -13.36 -20.00
CA SER A 150 8.03 -14.10 -19.11
C SER A 150 8.66 -14.19 -17.73
N ILE A 151 7.86 -13.94 -16.70
CA ILE A 151 8.32 -13.96 -15.31
C ILE A 151 7.51 -14.96 -14.51
N ASP A 152 8.22 -15.83 -13.81
CA ASP A 152 7.65 -16.70 -12.79
C ASP A 152 8.31 -16.43 -11.43
N PRO A 153 7.51 -16.27 -10.37
CA PRO A 153 8.05 -16.20 -9.02
C PRO A 153 8.77 -17.53 -8.73
N VAL A 154 9.99 -17.44 -8.17
CA VAL A 154 10.69 -18.66 -7.73
C VAL A 154 10.01 -19.15 -6.47
N ASP A 155 9.59 -20.42 -6.47
CA ASP A 155 9.05 -21.06 -5.26
C ASP A 155 10.14 -21.03 -4.17
N PRO A 156 9.88 -20.42 -3.00
CA PRO A 156 10.82 -20.43 -1.88
C PRO A 156 11.15 -21.84 -1.36
N HIS A 157 10.43 -22.88 -1.80
CA HIS A 157 10.69 -24.27 -1.41
C HIS A 157 11.48 -25.08 -2.45
N ASP A 158 11.73 -24.57 -3.66
CA ASP A 158 12.37 -25.31 -4.76
C ASP A 158 13.91 -25.15 -4.78
N ALA A 159 14.58 -25.55 -3.69
CA ALA A 159 15.75 -24.83 -3.21
C ALA A 159 16.97 -25.69 -2.80
N SER A 160 17.74 -26.20 -3.76
CA SER A 160 19.10 -26.69 -3.50
C SER A 160 20.16 -25.57 -3.42
N ASP A 161 19.78 -24.29 -3.58
CA ASP A 161 20.73 -23.21 -3.85
C ASP A 161 20.16 -21.89 -3.30
N TYR A 162 20.69 -21.35 -2.18
CA TYR A 162 20.30 -20.11 -1.45
C TYR A 162 18.82 -19.91 -1.04
N ARG A 163 17.92 -20.76 -1.54
CA ARG A 163 16.47 -20.53 -1.69
C ARG A 163 15.61 -20.95 -0.48
N ASN A 164 16.16 -21.61 0.56
CA ASN A 164 15.40 -22.09 1.73
C ASN A 164 15.16 -21.05 2.85
N LYS A 165 15.62 -19.82 2.68
CA LYS A 165 15.36 -18.71 3.63
C LYS A 165 14.59 -17.61 2.91
N PRO A 166 13.61 -16.95 3.58
CA PRO A 166 12.96 -15.76 3.04
C PRO A 166 14.03 -14.76 2.60
N CYS A 167 13.97 -14.31 1.34
CA CYS A 167 14.90 -13.32 0.81
C CYS A 167 14.93 -12.09 1.73
N LEU A 168 16.10 -11.79 2.28
CA LEU A 168 16.34 -10.68 3.21
C LEU A 168 15.37 -10.62 4.41
N ASN A 169 14.99 -11.76 4.99
CA ASN A 169 13.97 -11.80 6.06
C ASN A 169 12.59 -11.31 5.58
N ASN A 170 12.16 -11.77 4.40
CA ASN A 170 10.92 -11.37 3.75
C ASN A 170 10.92 -9.89 3.31
N ARG A 171 12.08 -9.37 2.92
CA ARG A 171 12.28 -8.01 2.42
C ARG A 171 12.59 -7.97 0.93
N GLY A 172 12.37 -9.07 0.22
CA GLY A 172 12.51 -9.11 -1.22
C GLY A 172 11.87 -10.36 -1.83
N GLN A 173 11.79 -10.36 -3.15
CA GLN A 173 11.26 -11.47 -3.93
C GLN A 173 12.16 -11.74 -5.12
N ILE A 174 12.56 -13.01 -5.26
CA ILE A 174 13.35 -13.49 -6.40
C ILE A 174 12.40 -13.95 -7.49
N HIS A 175 12.67 -13.51 -8.71
CA HIS A 175 11.93 -13.92 -9.89
C HIS A 175 12.87 -14.56 -10.90
N LYS A 176 12.40 -15.64 -11.53
CA LYS A 176 13.04 -16.22 -12.70
C LYS A 176 12.46 -15.52 -13.92
N VAL A 177 13.33 -14.89 -14.70
CA VAL A 177 12.96 -14.13 -15.89
C VAL A 177 13.50 -14.84 -17.11
N LYS A 178 12.65 -15.00 -18.12
CA LYS A 178 13.05 -15.54 -19.43
C LYS A 178 12.80 -14.50 -20.50
N GLU A 179 13.83 -14.16 -21.25
CA GLU A 179 13.74 -13.31 -22.43
C GLU A 179 13.08 -14.09 -23.57
N ILE A 180 11.94 -13.62 -24.07
CA ILE A 180 11.13 -14.34 -25.06
C ILE A 180 11.89 -14.52 -26.37
N ALA A 181 12.57 -13.47 -26.84
CA ALA A 181 13.25 -13.46 -28.14
C ALA A 181 14.41 -14.46 -28.22
N THR A 182 15.18 -14.62 -27.14
CA THR A 182 16.39 -15.45 -27.13
C THR A 182 16.23 -16.75 -26.33
N GLY A 183 15.16 -16.87 -25.54
CA GLY A 183 14.96 -17.95 -24.58
C GLY A 183 15.92 -17.95 -23.38
N ARG A 184 16.78 -16.93 -23.24
CA ARG A 184 17.75 -16.83 -22.15
C ARG A 184 17.04 -16.63 -20.82
N GLU A 185 17.54 -17.28 -19.78
CA GLU A 185 16.99 -17.16 -18.43
C GLU A 185 17.98 -16.46 -17.50
N PHE A 186 17.46 -15.64 -16.60
CA PHE A 186 18.22 -14.98 -15.56
C PHE A 186 17.36 -14.76 -14.32
N HIS A 187 17.99 -14.39 -13.21
CA HIS A 187 17.29 -14.06 -11.99
C HIS A 187 17.32 -12.56 -11.75
N ILE A 188 16.18 -12.04 -11.32
CA ILE A 188 16.11 -10.72 -10.68
C ILE A 188 15.66 -10.89 -9.24
N VAL A 189 16.01 -9.92 -8.40
CA VAL A 189 15.41 -9.77 -7.09
C VAL A 189 14.93 -8.34 -6.89
N ASN A 190 13.65 -8.20 -6.54
CA ASN A 190 13.08 -6.92 -6.11
C ASN A 190 13.18 -6.85 -4.57
N ILE A 191 13.94 -5.89 -4.06
CA ILE A 191 14.19 -5.72 -2.62
C ILE A 191 13.55 -4.44 -2.09
N HIS A 192 13.23 -4.46 -0.80
CA HIS A 192 12.96 -3.30 0.02
C HIS A 192 13.68 -3.52 1.37
N GLY A 193 14.94 -3.10 1.44
CA GLY A 193 15.89 -3.46 2.49
C GLY A 193 15.45 -3.08 3.91
N ASP A 194 16.22 -3.50 4.91
CA ASP A 194 15.93 -3.21 6.31
C ASP A 194 16.96 -2.23 6.89
N PHE A 195 16.51 -1.05 7.32
CA PHE A 195 17.35 -0.02 7.92
C PHE A 195 18.18 -0.52 9.13
N THR A 196 17.71 -1.56 9.82
CA THR A 196 18.39 -2.16 10.98
C THR A 196 19.35 -3.28 10.59
N LYS A 197 19.28 -3.77 9.34
CA LYS A 197 20.09 -4.89 8.82
C LYS A 197 20.83 -4.55 7.53
N GLN A 198 21.42 -3.35 7.49
CA GLN A 198 22.11 -2.85 6.29
C GLN A 198 23.28 -3.75 5.87
N ALA A 199 24.05 -4.29 6.81
CA ALA A 199 25.16 -5.19 6.51
C ALA A 199 24.69 -6.50 5.85
N GLU A 200 23.59 -7.09 6.33
CA GLU A 200 22.98 -8.29 5.70
C GLU A 200 22.48 -7.96 4.28
N THR A 201 21.88 -6.78 4.10
CA THR A 201 21.35 -6.33 2.80
C THR A 201 22.48 -6.10 1.79
N ALA A 202 23.54 -5.39 2.18
CA ALA A 202 24.72 -5.17 1.34
C ALA A 202 25.38 -6.51 0.94
N LEU A 203 25.60 -7.41 1.91
CA LEU A 203 26.19 -8.72 1.64
C LEU A 203 25.33 -9.54 0.68
N PHE A 204 24.00 -9.50 0.81
CA PHE A 204 23.10 -10.18 -0.12
C PHE A 204 23.24 -9.61 -1.54
N ILE A 205 23.22 -8.28 -1.70
CA ILE A 205 23.33 -7.61 -3.00
C ILE A 205 24.64 -8.00 -3.69
N GLU A 206 25.75 -7.95 -2.97
CA GLU A 206 27.09 -8.25 -3.48
C GLU A 206 27.25 -9.72 -3.90
N ASN A 207 26.52 -10.63 -3.25
CA ASN A 207 26.59 -12.06 -3.53
C ASN A 207 25.51 -12.59 -4.47
N PHE A 208 24.43 -11.85 -4.71
CA PHE A 208 23.34 -12.30 -5.58
C PHE A 208 23.84 -12.54 -7.01
N ASN A 209 23.54 -13.71 -7.58
CA ASN A 209 23.94 -14.07 -8.94
C ASN A 209 22.83 -13.73 -9.95
N GLY A 210 22.62 -12.44 -10.17
CA GLY A 210 21.57 -11.92 -11.02
C GLY A 210 21.56 -10.40 -11.05
N ILE A 211 20.37 -9.81 -11.18
CA ILE A 211 20.16 -8.36 -11.11
C ILE A 211 19.35 -8.05 -9.84
N VAL A 212 19.87 -7.16 -9.00
CA VAL A 212 19.16 -6.66 -7.82
C VAL A 212 18.56 -5.30 -8.15
N LEU A 213 17.28 -5.13 -7.86
CA LEU A 213 16.48 -3.93 -8.09
C LEU A 213 15.79 -3.54 -6.78
N GLY A 214 15.74 -2.26 -6.44
CA GLY A 214 14.89 -1.77 -5.35
C GLY A 214 15.55 -0.83 -4.37
N ASP A 215 14.76 -0.40 -3.39
CA ASP A 215 15.20 0.38 -2.25
C ASP A 215 16.04 -0.51 -1.32
N ALA A 216 17.34 -0.25 -1.25
CA ALA A 216 18.26 -1.04 -0.47
C ALA A 216 18.26 -0.68 1.02
N ASN A 217 17.71 0.48 1.43
CA ASN A 217 17.78 0.98 2.81
C ASN A 217 19.20 0.99 3.40
N LEU A 218 20.19 1.26 2.54
CA LEU A 218 21.60 1.36 2.89
C LEU A 218 22.02 2.83 3.06
N LYS A 219 22.88 3.10 4.05
CA LYS A 219 23.53 4.41 4.21
C LYS A 219 24.61 4.66 3.15
N ASN A 220 25.20 3.60 2.60
CA ASN A 220 26.25 3.63 1.58
C ASN A 220 25.84 2.70 0.43
N PRO A 221 26.16 3.03 -0.82
CA PRO A 221 25.85 2.13 -1.93
C PRO A 221 26.70 0.85 -1.80
N PRO A 222 26.22 -0.29 -2.34
CA PRO A 222 26.98 -1.54 -2.34
C PRO A 222 28.27 -1.41 -3.16
N HIS A 223 29.21 -2.33 -2.96
CA HIS A 223 30.48 -2.29 -3.69
C HIS A 223 30.27 -2.70 -5.17
N SER A 224 30.81 -1.90 -6.09
CA SER A 224 30.89 -2.26 -7.51
C SER A 224 32.24 -2.95 -7.78
N THR A 225 32.22 -4.19 -8.26
CA THR A 225 33.41 -4.85 -8.83
C THR A 225 33.56 -4.54 -10.31
N GLY A 226 34.70 -4.88 -10.93
CA GLY A 226 34.94 -4.62 -12.36
C GLY A 226 33.92 -5.27 -13.31
N ASP A 227 33.30 -6.38 -12.89
CA ASP A 227 32.29 -7.11 -13.67
C ASP A 227 30.84 -6.74 -13.31
N THR A 228 30.63 -5.68 -12.53
CA THR A 228 29.30 -5.29 -12.06
C THR A 228 28.96 -3.88 -12.50
N PHE A 229 27.76 -3.71 -13.04
CA PHE A 229 27.18 -2.39 -13.27
C PHE A 229 26.30 -2.01 -12.09
N LEU A 230 26.70 -0.94 -11.40
CA LEU A 230 25.93 -0.38 -10.30
C LEU A 230 25.38 0.99 -10.66
N SER A 231 24.07 1.08 -10.54
CA SER A 231 23.30 2.30 -10.39
C SER A 231 22.80 2.35 -8.93
N ALA A 232 23.12 3.40 -8.19
CA ALA A 232 22.67 3.71 -6.82
C ALA A 232 22.30 5.20 -6.56
N GLN A 233 21.01 5.54 -6.49
CA GLN A 233 20.55 6.93 -6.27
C GLN A 233 20.04 7.11 -4.84
N ARG A 234 20.32 8.27 -4.22
CA ARG A 234 19.63 8.64 -2.97
C ARG A 234 18.36 9.42 -3.30
N PRO A 235 17.22 9.07 -2.72
CA PRO A 235 16.03 9.90 -2.79
C PRO A 235 16.28 11.29 -2.22
N ILE A 236 15.67 12.30 -2.84
CA ILE A 236 15.66 13.68 -2.36
C ILE A 236 14.21 14.13 -2.31
N ILE A 237 13.66 14.27 -1.10
CA ILE A 237 12.31 14.78 -0.88
C ILE A 237 12.43 16.21 -0.37
N SER A 238 11.86 17.17 -1.11
CA SER A 238 11.82 18.59 -0.71
C SER A 238 13.21 19.15 -0.33
N GLY A 239 14.24 18.78 -1.08
CA GLY A 239 15.63 19.19 -0.84
C GLY A 239 16.35 18.44 0.28
N THR A 240 15.67 17.53 0.99
CA THR A 240 16.27 16.67 2.02
C THR A 240 16.67 15.34 1.41
N GLN A 241 17.97 15.03 1.47
CA GLN A 241 18.50 13.74 1.04
C GLN A 241 18.18 12.66 2.09
N LEU A 242 17.54 11.58 1.66
CA LEU A 242 17.23 10.47 2.56
C LEU A 242 18.46 9.60 2.84
N GLY A 243 18.42 8.88 3.96
CA GLY A 243 19.48 7.97 4.40
C GLY A 243 19.43 6.57 3.75
N THR A 244 18.90 6.47 2.53
CA THR A 244 18.76 5.23 1.75
C THR A 244 19.34 5.38 0.33
N TYR A 245 19.55 4.26 -0.34
CA TYR A 245 19.83 4.16 -1.77
C TYR A 245 18.84 3.21 -2.43
N ASP A 246 18.23 3.67 -3.51
CA ASP A 246 17.67 2.81 -4.53
C ASP A 246 18.80 2.31 -5.41
N ILE A 247 18.70 1.06 -5.86
CA ILE A 247 19.76 0.43 -6.65
C ILE A 247 19.25 -0.37 -7.85
N ILE A 248 20.10 -0.41 -8.88
CA ILE A 248 20.15 -1.47 -9.88
C ILE A 248 21.58 -2.01 -9.88
N HIS A 249 21.75 -3.25 -9.42
CA HIS A 249 23.06 -3.92 -9.34
C HIS A 249 23.04 -5.15 -10.25
N ASP A 250 23.70 -5.02 -11.40
CA ASP A 250 23.71 -6.00 -12.49
C ASP A 250 25.07 -6.67 -12.61
N ARG A 251 25.13 -7.96 -12.26
CA ARG A 251 26.35 -8.78 -12.32
C ARG A 251 26.39 -9.72 -13.52
N ILE A 252 25.37 -9.70 -14.37
CA ILE A 252 25.19 -10.71 -15.41
C ILE A 252 25.39 -10.15 -16.81
N SER A 253 25.12 -8.86 -17.05
CA SER A 253 25.27 -8.28 -18.39
C SER A 253 26.71 -8.38 -18.90
N HIS A 254 27.71 -7.99 -18.10
CA HIS A 254 29.13 -8.08 -18.50
C HIS A 254 29.60 -9.53 -18.71
N ARG A 255 29.05 -10.48 -17.95
CA ARG A 255 29.42 -11.90 -18.08
C ARG A 255 28.88 -12.52 -19.36
N ILE A 256 27.69 -12.09 -19.78
CA ILE A 256 27.04 -12.57 -21.00
C ILE A 256 27.64 -11.89 -22.22
N ASP A 257 27.93 -10.60 -22.11
CA ASP A 257 28.57 -9.80 -23.14
C ASP A 257 29.64 -8.91 -22.50
N PRO A 258 30.93 -9.33 -22.54
CA PRO A 258 32.05 -8.54 -22.02
C PRO A 258 32.25 -7.19 -22.71
N THR A 259 31.60 -6.97 -23.85
CA THR A 259 31.62 -5.68 -24.56
C THR A 259 30.43 -4.80 -24.21
N PHE A 260 29.45 -5.32 -23.48
CA PHE A 260 28.28 -4.58 -23.07
C PHE A 260 28.70 -3.40 -22.20
N ASN A 261 28.31 -2.21 -22.63
CA ASN A 261 28.47 -0.99 -21.87
C ASN A 261 27.07 -0.38 -21.66
N PRO A 262 26.60 -0.22 -20.41
CA PRO A 262 25.30 0.42 -20.15
C PRO A 262 25.24 1.87 -20.67
N ARG A 263 26.39 2.48 -21.04
CA ARG A 263 26.52 3.82 -21.63
C ARG A 263 26.74 3.84 -23.15
N GLY A 264 26.78 2.70 -23.83
CA GLY A 264 27.15 2.60 -25.26
C GLY A 264 26.34 3.54 -26.18
N GLU A 265 26.99 3.97 -27.27
CA GLU A 265 26.69 5.14 -28.14
C GLU A 265 25.21 5.51 -28.23
N GLN A 266 24.92 6.71 -27.71
CA GLN A 266 23.64 7.43 -27.78
C GLN A 266 22.42 6.51 -27.62
N ALA A 267 21.95 6.40 -26.38
CA ALA A 267 20.52 6.46 -26.19
C ALA A 267 20.02 7.64 -27.04
N ALA A 268 19.19 7.38 -28.06
CA ALA A 268 18.18 8.36 -28.41
C ALA A 268 17.61 8.77 -27.06
N ALA A 269 17.79 10.04 -26.67
CA ALA A 269 17.44 10.53 -25.34
C ALA A 269 16.11 9.88 -24.96
N ALA A 270 16.03 9.28 -23.76
CA ALA A 270 14.74 8.84 -23.25
C ALA A 270 13.77 9.99 -23.54
N PRO A 271 12.66 9.73 -24.28
CA PRO A 271 11.85 10.80 -24.82
C PRO A 271 11.51 11.73 -23.66
N SER A 272 11.90 13.00 -23.78
CA SER A 272 11.60 14.00 -22.75
C SER A 272 10.10 13.97 -22.48
N ILE A 273 9.72 13.59 -21.27
CA ILE A 273 8.36 13.62 -20.72
C ILE A 273 7.94 15.09 -20.45
N GLU A 274 8.74 16.09 -20.86
CA GLU A 274 8.35 17.53 -20.87
C GLU A 274 7.09 17.84 -21.69
N SER A 275 6.51 16.85 -22.37
CA SER A 275 5.20 16.95 -23.02
C SER A 275 4.22 15.89 -22.55
N MET A 276 4.17 15.55 -21.26
CA MET A 276 2.87 15.15 -20.72
C MET A 276 1.93 16.33 -20.93
N PRO A 277 0.92 16.24 -21.81
CA PRO A 277 -0.20 17.14 -21.63
C PRO A 277 -0.66 16.91 -20.18
N THR A 278 -0.80 17.98 -19.39
CA THR A 278 -1.92 17.98 -18.45
C THR A 278 -3.07 17.40 -19.23
N LEU A 279 -3.66 16.30 -18.75
CA LEU A 279 -4.80 15.65 -19.40
C LEU A 279 -5.95 16.66 -19.43
N ASP A 280 -5.86 17.62 -20.34
CA ASP A 280 -6.89 18.57 -20.69
C ASP A 280 -7.93 17.70 -21.37
N ARG A 281 -9.04 17.54 -20.65
CA ARG A 281 -10.27 16.98 -21.20
C ARG A 281 -10.45 17.52 -22.62
N PRO A 282 -10.62 16.65 -23.63
CA PRO A 282 -10.71 17.12 -25.00
C PRO A 282 -11.90 18.08 -25.14
N GLN A 283 -11.60 19.35 -25.45
CA GLN A 283 -12.61 20.25 -25.99
C GLN A 283 -13.02 19.72 -27.37
N THR A 284 -14.32 19.50 -27.50
CA THR A 284 -14.98 19.06 -28.73
C THR A 284 -14.84 20.12 -29.82
N GLY A 285 -14.17 19.82 -30.94
CA GLY A 285 -14.37 20.62 -32.16
C GLY A 285 -13.31 20.54 -33.25
N ARG A 286 -13.66 19.76 -34.30
CA ARG A 286 -13.40 19.95 -35.74
C ARG A 286 -12.17 19.35 -36.44
N ASP A 287 -12.55 18.69 -37.54
CA ASP A 287 -11.93 18.46 -38.86
C ASP A 287 -10.68 17.58 -38.99
N LEU A 288 -10.93 16.30 -39.30
CA LEU A 288 -9.94 15.37 -39.84
C LEU A 288 -9.89 15.43 -41.38
N PRO A 289 -8.70 15.36 -42.01
CA PRO A 289 -8.55 15.31 -43.46
C PRO A 289 -8.92 13.94 -44.05
N PRO A 290 -9.26 13.87 -45.36
CA PRO A 290 -9.70 12.64 -46.01
C PRO A 290 -8.55 11.62 -46.21
N PRO A 291 -8.86 10.31 -46.24
CA PRO A 291 -7.87 9.26 -46.39
C PRO A 291 -7.33 9.16 -47.83
N PRO A 292 -6.09 8.66 -48.02
CA PRO A 292 -5.50 8.48 -49.33
C PRO A 292 -6.09 7.26 -50.09
N PRO A 293 -5.94 7.21 -51.42
CA PRO A 293 -6.56 6.20 -52.26
C PRO A 293 -5.88 4.83 -52.16
N VAL A 294 -6.69 3.79 -52.10
CA VAL A 294 -6.27 2.38 -52.03
C VAL A 294 -5.89 1.88 -53.43
N MET A 295 -4.66 1.38 -53.59
CA MET A 295 -4.26 0.61 -54.78
C MET A 295 -4.73 -0.85 -54.66
N THR A 296 -5.54 -1.28 -55.62
CA THR A 296 -5.97 -2.68 -55.77
C THR A 296 -4.99 -3.44 -56.66
N ASN A 297 -4.31 -4.45 -56.11
CA ASN A 297 -3.66 -5.51 -56.90
C ASN A 297 -4.58 -6.74 -56.96
N ILE A 298 -4.85 -7.18 -58.18
CA ILE A 298 -5.67 -8.34 -58.54
C ILE A 298 -4.80 -9.60 -58.47
N VAL A 299 -5.19 -10.58 -57.65
CA VAL A 299 -4.69 -11.96 -57.72
C VAL A 299 -5.88 -12.90 -57.85
N GLN A 300 -5.80 -13.83 -58.82
CA GLN A 300 -6.83 -14.82 -59.15
C GLN A 300 -7.01 -15.89 -58.05
N PRO A 301 -8.20 -16.51 -57.95
CA PRO A 301 -8.57 -17.38 -56.83
C PRO A 301 -8.15 -18.85 -57.03
N SER A 302 -7.63 -19.46 -55.97
CA SER A 302 -7.57 -20.91 -55.78
C SER A 302 -8.68 -21.39 -54.84
N ALA A 303 -9.02 -22.68 -54.97
CA ALA A 303 -10.24 -23.35 -54.52
C ALA A 303 -10.68 -23.13 -53.04
N PRO A 304 -11.99 -23.25 -52.74
CA PRO A 304 -12.52 -22.94 -51.42
C PRO A 304 -12.16 -24.03 -50.38
N PRO A 305 -11.68 -23.67 -49.18
CA PRO A 305 -11.57 -24.60 -48.06
C PRO A 305 -12.95 -24.86 -47.43
N GLN A 306 -13.16 -26.10 -46.98
CA GLN A 306 -14.37 -26.51 -46.27
C GLN A 306 -14.54 -25.75 -44.93
N PRO A 307 -15.78 -25.44 -44.50
CA PRO A 307 -16.03 -24.68 -43.28
C PRO A 307 -15.81 -25.53 -42.01
N LEU A 308 -14.89 -25.07 -41.15
CA LEU A 308 -14.77 -25.49 -39.75
C LEU A 308 -15.89 -24.87 -38.88
N PRO A 309 -16.28 -25.51 -37.76
CA PRO A 309 -17.47 -25.14 -37.00
C PRO A 309 -17.28 -23.82 -36.23
N LYS A 310 -17.92 -22.75 -36.72
CA LYS A 310 -17.85 -21.39 -36.14
C LYS A 310 -18.65 -21.16 -34.85
N GLN A 311 -19.46 -22.12 -34.38
CA GLN A 311 -20.48 -21.82 -33.37
C GLN A 311 -20.05 -21.94 -31.89
N THR A 312 -18.84 -22.41 -31.59
CA THR A 312 -18.41 -22.67 -30.19
C THR A 312 -17.46 -21.59 -29.63
N ILE A 313 -16.71 -20.88 -30.48
CA ILE A 313 -15.71 -19.88 -30.07
C ILE A 313 -16.37 -18.51 -29.82
N GLU A 314 -17.31 -18.07 -30.66
CA GLU A 314 -18.03 -16.80 -30.47
C GLU A 314 -18.84 -16.77 -29.17
N LYS A 315 -19.50 -17.88 -28.81
CA LYS A 315 -20.29 -17.98 -27.57
C LYS A 315 -19.43 -17.93 -26.30
N LYS A 316 -18.17 -18.37 -26.37
CA LYS A 316 -17.27 -18.40 -25.21
C LYS A 316 -16.66 -17.02 -24.93
N ASN A 317 -16.34 -16.26 -25.98
CA ASN A 317 -15.81 -14.90 -25.85
C ASN A 317 -16.88 -13.90 -25.40
N GLN A 318 -18.13 -14.05 -25.85
CA GLN A 318 -19.25 -13.16 -25.47
C GLN A 318 -19.67 -13.28 -23.99
N ALA A 319 -19.54 -14.47 -23.39
CA ALA A 319 -19.85 -14.68 -21.97
C ALA A 319 -18.82 -14.03 -21.01
N VAL A 320 -17.60 -13.82 -21.49
CA VAL A 320 -16.50 -13.18 -20.75
C VAL A 320 -16.73 -11.67 -20.66
N GLU A 321 -17.09 -11.02 -21.77
CA GLU A 321 -17.33 -9.58 -21.83
C GLU A 321 -18.44 -9.11 -20.88
N THR A 322 -19.58 -9.80 -20.80
CA THR A 322 -20.69 -9.38 -19.91
C THR A 322 -20.40 -9.56 -18.43
N THR A 323 -19.67 -10.64 -18.08
CA THR A 323 -19.23 -10.86 -16.69
C THR A 323 -18.25 -9.76 -16.27
N GLN A 324 -17.40 -9.32 -17.19
CA GLN A 324 -16.46 -8.23 -16.97
C GLN A 324 -17.16 -6.87 -16.82
N ILE A 325 -18.18 -6.57 -17.65
CA ILE A 325 -18.99 -5.35 -17.51
C ILE A 325 -19.70 -5.30 -16.15
N ILE A 326 -20.31 -6.41 -15.72
CA ILE A 326 -21.02 -6.48 -14.44
C ILE A 326 -20.05 -6.36 -13.26
N ASN A 327 -18.91 -7.05 -13.31
CA ASN A 327 -17.88 -6.94 -12.28
C ASN A 327 -17.31 -5.52 -12.20
N ASN A 328 -17.14 -4.85 -13.34
CA ASN A 328 -16.72 -3.45 -13.40
C ASN A 328 -17.78 -2.53 -12.79
N LEU A 329 -19.07 -2.70 -13.12
CA LEU A 329 -20.15 -1.94 -12.51
C LEU A 329 -20.29 -2.19 -10.99
N LEU A 330 -20.07 -3.43 -10.53
CA LEU A 330 -20.06 -3.76 -9.10
C LEU A 330 -18.88 -3.11 -8.36
N ARG A 331 -17.68 -3.11 -8.97
CA ARG A 331 -16.50 -2.42 -8.44
C ARG A 331 -16.71 -0.90 -8.38
N LEU A 332 -17.28 -0.32 -9.44
CA LEU A 332 -17.60 1.11 -9.49
C LEU A 332 -18.64 1.50 -8.43
N LYS A 333 -19.63 0.65 -8.14
CA LYS A 333 -20.56 0.84 -7.03
C LYS A 333 -19.87 0.77 -5.66
N GLN A 334 -18.90 -0.14 -5.47
CA GLN A 334 -18.10 -0.22 -4.24
C GLN A 334 -17.24 1.04 -4.02
N MET A 335 -16.84 1.72 -5.09
CA MET A 335 -16.13 3.00 -5.05
C MET A 335 -17.04 4.21 -4.70
N ASN A 336 -18.29 3.97 -4.30
CA ASN A 336 -19.24 4.99 -3.83
C ASN A 336 -19.51 6.13 -4.83
N THR A 337 -19.48 5.80 -6.13
CA THR A 337 -19.62 6.75 -7.26
C THR A 337 -21.06 7.28 -7.48
N GLY A 338 -21.88 7.36 -6.43
CA GLY A 338 -23.16 8.09 -6.48
C GLY A 338 -24.14 7.64 -7.58
N PHE A 339 -24.26 6.34 -7.88
CA PHE A 339 -25.23 5.87 -8.88
C PHE A 339 -26.08 4.68 -8.40
N GLN A 340 -27.29 4.58 -8.94
CA GLN A 340 -28.17 3.43 -8.82
C GLN A 340 -28.22 2.69 -10.15
N ALA A 341 -28.28 1.35 -10.13
CA ALA A 341 -28.39 0.54 -11.33
C ALA A 341 -29.71 -0.23 -11.30
N PHE A 342 -30.50 -0.08 -12.36
CA PHE A 342 -31.77 -0.76 -12.56
C PHE A 342 -31.71 -1.68 -13.77
N TYR A 343 -32.45 -2.78 -13.71
CA TYR A 343 -32.74 -3.61 -14.87
C TYR A 343 -34.09 -3.21 -15.45
N ALA A 344 -34.16 -3.05 -16.76
CA ALA A 344 -35.42 -2.86 -17.46
C ALA A 344 -35.45 -3.71 -18.73
N ARG A 345 -36.59 -4.32 -19.04
CA ARG A 345 -36.81 -4.97 -20.32
C ARG A 345 -37.68 -4.09 -21.20
N ASP A 346 -37.14 -3.64 -22.32
CA ASP A 346 -37.91 -2.95 -23.36
C ASP A 346 -38.75 -3.98 -24.12
N THR A 347 -40.01 -4.09 -23.73
CA THR A 347 -40.96 -5.06 -24.29
C THR A 347 -41.30 -4.79 -25.76
N ARG A 348 -41.10 -3.56 -26.26
CA ARG A 348 -41.37 -3.22 -27.67
C ARG A 348 -40.25 -3.66 -28.60
N ARG A 349 -39.01 -3.52 -28.14
CA ARG A 349 -37.81 -3.91 -28.90
C ARG A 349 -37.28 -5.30 -28.54
N ASN A 350 -37.88 -5.93 -27.54
CA ASN A 350 -37.44 -7.19 -26.96
C ASN A 350 -35.95 -7.11 -26.56
N GLN A 351 -35.58 -6.05 -25.83
CA GLN A 351 -34.19 -5.77 -25.45
C GLN A 351 -34.05 -5.60 -23.95
N ASP A 352 -32.98 -6.16 -23.41
CA ASP A 352 -32.61 -6.03 -22.02
C ASP A 352 -31.72 -4.80 -21.83
N LYS A 353 -32.06 -3.98 -20.84
CA LYS A 353 -31.40 -2.70 -20.54
C LYS A 353 -30.91 -2.67 -19.11
N ILE A 354 -29.71 -2.16 -18.91
CA ILE A 354 -29.23 -1.69 -17.60
C ILE A 354 -29.34 -0.17 -17.62
N ILE A 355 -30.11 0.39 -16.70
CA ILE A 355 -30.26 1.84 -16.52
C ILE A 355 -29.38 2.23 -15.34
N LEU A 356 -28.40 3.10 -15.57
CA LEU A 356 -27.57 3.67 -14.51
C LEU A 356 -28.07 5.09 -14.25
N ASP A 357 -28.55 5.36 -13.04
CA ASP A 357 -29.06 6.66 -12.59
C ASP A 357 -28.03 7.32 -11.67
N PHE A 358 -27.62 8.54 -11.98
CA PHE A 358 -26.50 9.21 -11.32
C PHE A 358 -26.99 10.38 -10.47
N SER A 359 -26.48 10.49 -9.25
CA SER A 359 -26.75 11.65 -8.38
C SER A 359 -26.02 12.91 -8.79
N ASP A 360 -24.97 12.78 -9.60
CA ASP A 360 -24.15 13.91 -10.06
C ASP A 360 -23.58 13.68 -11.48
N GLN A 361 -23.32 14.78 -12.19
CA GLN A 361 -22.85 14.74 -13.58
C GLN A 361 -21.38 14.29 -13.71
N ALA A 362 -20.55 14.45 -12.66
CA ALA A 362 -19.14 14.06 -12.71
C ALA A 362 -19.01 12.53 -12.72
N SER A 363 -19.75 11.85 -11.85
CA SER A 363 -19.87 10.40 -11.81
C SER A 363 -20.43 9.84 -13.12
N LYS A 364 -21.46 10.48 -13.69
CA LYS A 364 -22.03 10.11 -15.01
C LYS A 364 -20.96 10.20 -16.12
N ALA A 365 -20.23 11.31 -16.20
CA ALA A 365 -19.21 11.53 -17.21
C ALA A 365 -18.05 10.51 -17.10
N PHE A 366 -17.60 10.23 -15.87
CA PHE A 366 -16.56 9.23 -15.60
C PHE A 366 -17.01 7.84 -16.07
N ILE A 367 -18.19 7.38 -15.63
CA ILE A 367 -18.71 6.06 -16.02
C ILE A 367 -18.95 5.96 -17.53
N LEU A 368 -19.45 7.02 -18.19
CA LEU A 368 -19.58 7.06 -19.65
C LEU A 368 -18.23 6.84 -20.35
N GLN A 369 -17.19 7.54 -19.88
CA GLN A 369 -15.86 7.42 -20.44
C GLN A 369 -15.30 6.00 -20.25
N THR A 370 -15.43 5.43 -19.04
CA THR A 370 -15.00 4.06 -18.74
C THR A 370 -15.72 3.02 -19.58
N LEU A 371 -17.04 3.15 -19.76
CA LEU A 371 -17.80 2.19 -20.56
C LEU A 371 -17.44 2.30 -22.05
N ARG A 372 -17.24 3.53 -22.55
CA ARG A 372 -16.85 3.77 -23.95
C ARG A 372 -15.43 3.27 -24.26
N SER A 373 -14.46 3.45 -23.36
CA SER A 373 -13.10 2.91 -23.55
C SER A 373 -13.09 1.37 -23.58
N GLN A 374 -14.05 0.73 -22.92
CA GLN A 374 -14.24 -0.72 -22.97
C GLN A 374 -15.02 -1.20 -24.21
N GLY A 375 -15.29 -0.32 -25.19
CA GLY A 375 -16.03 -0.65 -26.40
C GLY A 375 -17.53 -0.90 -26.18
N ILE A 376 -18.07 -0.56 -25.01
CA ILE A 376 -19.47 -0.79 -24.68
C ILE A 376 -20.30 0.29 -25.35
N SER A 377 -21.29 -0.13 -26.13
CA SER A 377 -22.25 0.81 -26.73
C SER A 377 -23.18 1.36 -25.65
N VAL A 378 -23.02 2.64 -25.35
CA VAL A 378 -23.80 3.35 -24.34
C VAL A 378 -24.71 4.37 -24.99
N PHE A 379 -26.00 4.30 -24.70
CA PHE A 379 -26.97 5.30 -25.13
C PHE A 379 -27.22 6.27 -23.98
N GLU A 380 -26.76 7.50 -24.17
CA GLU A 380 -27.14 8.62 -23.32
C GLU A 380 -28.54 9.06 -23.74
N ASN A 381 -29.46 9.19 -22.78
CA ASN A 381 -30.76 9.77 -23.07
C ASN A 381 -30.66 11.27 -22.84
N ASP A 382 -30.94 12.07 -23.86
CA ASP A 382 -30.84 13.54 -23.84
C ASP A 382 -31.88 14.21 -22.91
N SER A 383 -32.67 13.44 -22.17
CA SER A 383 -33.57 13.97 -21.15
C SER A 383 -32.79 14.38 -19.90
N GLU A 384 -33.21 15.48 -19.26
CA GLU A 384 -32.65 16.06 -18.01
C GLU A 384 -32.52 15.06 -16.83
N SER A 385 -33.02 13.85 -16.99
CA SER A 385 -33.19 12.79 -16.01
C SER A 385 -31.91 12.01 -15.64
N GLY A 386 -30.71 12.48 -16.00
CA GLY A 386 -29.45 12.01 -15.41
C GLY A 386 -29.03 10.55 -15.67
N TYR A 387 -29.83 9.71 -16.34
CA TYR A 387 -29.54 8.29 -16.50
C TYR A 387 -28.85 7.90 -17.82
N ILE A 388 -28.14 6.78 -17.79
CA ILE A 388 -27.49 6.11 -18.92
C ILE A 388 -28.23 4.79 -19.18
N THR A 389 -28.48 4.45 -20.45
CA THR A 389 -29.00 3.13 -20.84
C THR A 389 -27.94 2.30 -21.55
N ILE A 390 -27.58 1.16 -20.97
CA ILE A 390 -26.73 0.14 -21.60
C ILE A 390 -27.66 -0.93 -22.20
N THR A 391 -27.62 -1.11 -23.51
CA THR A 391 -28.45 -2.13 -24.18
C THR A 391 -27.60 -3.38 -24.43
N ALA A 392 -28.03 -4.53 -23.89
CA ALA A 392 -27.43 -5.83 -24.17
C ALA A 392 -28.38 -6.65 -25.06
N LYS A 393 -27.85 -7.49 -25.96
CA LYS A 393 -28.69 -8.34 -26.81
C LYS A 393 -29.30 -9.50 -26.01
N GLU A 394 -30.62 -9.65 -26.06
CA GLU A 394 -31.21 -10.98 -26.29
C GLU A 394 -31.09 -12.02 -25.17
N ASP A 395 -30.30 -13.03 -25.48
CA ASP A 395 -30.23 -14.28 -24.73
C ASP A 395 -29.30 -14.21 -23.50
N MET A 396 -28.79 -13.01 -23.17
CA MET A 396 -27.62 -12.85 -22.29
C MET A 396 -27.96 -12.40 -20.85
N VAL A 397 -29.09 -11.73 -20.60
CA VAL A 397 -29.32 -11.03 -19.31
C VAL A 397 -30.13 -11.86 -18.30
N LYS A 398 -31.14 -12.61 -18.77
CA LYS A 398 -32.07 -13.37 -17.90
C LYS A 398 -31.45 -14.45 -17.00
N ARG A 399 -30.29 -15.04 -17.34
CA ARG A 399 -29.74 -16.18 -16.58
C ARG A 399 -28.71 -15.81 -15.50
N LYS A 400 -28.19 -14.58 -15.50
CA LYS A 400 -27.06 -14.18 -14.62
C LYS A 400 -27.23 -12.82 -13.94
N VAL A 401 -28.05 -11.92 -14.49
CA VAL A 401 -28.08 -10.51 -14.06
C VAL A 401 -29.21 -10.24 -13.06
N GLU A 402 -30.35 -10.92 -13.20
CA GLU A 402 -31.54 -10.75 -12.35
C GLU A 402 -31.28 -11.04 -10.85
N PRO A 403 -30.51 -12.08 -10.45
CA PRO A 403 -30.19 -12.32 -9.04
C PRO A 403 -29.30 -11.22 -8.43
N ILE A 404 -28.43 -10.62 -9.25
CA ILE A 404 -27.46 -9.62 -8.83
C ILE A 404 -28.15 -8.25 -8.71
N ILE A 405 -29.01 -7.86 -9.65
CA ILE A 405 -29.74 -6.58 -9.57
C ILE A 405 -30.76 -6.59 -8.41
N THR A 406 -31.34 -7.75 -8.11
CA THR A 406 -32.16 -7.94 -6.90
C THR A 406 -31.37 -7.68 -5.61
N SER A 407 -30.06 -8.00 -5.58
CA SER A 407 -29.16 -7.68 -4.46
C SER A 407 -28.70 -6.21 -4.42
N LEU A 408 -28.93 -5.45 -5.50
CA LEU A 408 -28.51 -4.05 -5.64
C LEU A 408 -29.59 -3.03 -5.26
N SER A 409 -30.84 -3.47 -5.07
CA SER A 409 -31.98 -2.63 -4.68
C SER A 409 -32.09 -2.48 -3.16
N PRO A 410 -32.39 -1.28 -2.61
CA PRO A 410 -32.62 -1.12 -1.18
C PRO A 410 -33.87 -1.91 -0.73
N SER A 411 -33.70 -2.75 0.29
CA SER A 411 -34.78 -3.56 0.87
C SER A 411 -35.85 -2.66 1.49
N THR A 412 -37.03 -2.60 0.89
CA THR A 412 -38.23 -1.99 1.47
C THR A 412 -38.90 -3.00 2.40
N ALA A 413 -38.33 -3.22 3.57
CA ALA A 413 -38.99 -3.96 4.63
C ALA A 413 -40.08 -3.08 5.28
N GLN A 414 -41.35 -3.44 5.09
CA GLN A 414 -42.48 -2.86 5.82
C GLN A 414 -42.30 -3.05 7.35
N PRO A 415 -42.64 -2.05 8.18
CA PRO A 415 -42.49 -2.14 9.63
C PRO A 415 -43.47 -3.15 10.21
N LYS A 416 -42.92 -4.16 10.88
CA LYS A 416 -43.68 -5.19 11.61
C LYS A 416 -44.19 -4.60 12.92
N ALA A 417 -45.49 -4.74 13.18
CA ALA A 417 -46.17 -4.22 14.35
C ALA A 417 -45.56 -4.72 15.68
N ALA A 418 -45.51 -3.82 16.67
CA ALA A 418 -44.98 -4.06 18.01
C ALA A 418 -45.85 -5.06 18.81
N PRO A 419 -45.27 -6.01 19.55
CA PRO A 419 -46.01 -6.79 20.52
C PRO A 419 -46.11 -6.05 21.86
N THR A 420 -47.34 -6.02 22.36
CA THR A 420 -47.82 -5.58 23.67
C THR A 420 -47.11 -6.25 24.85
N ALA A 421 -46.86 -5.44 25.88
CA ALA A 421 -46.37 -5.86 27.20
C ALA A 421 -47.42 -6.65 28.02
N PRO A 422 -46.99 -7.36 29.07
CA PRO A 422 -47.82 -7.48 30.27
C PRO A 422 -47.14 -6.98 31.56
N LEU A 423 -47.99 -6.42 32.42
CA LEU A 423 -47.76 -5.81 33.72
C LEU A 423 -47.42 -6.81 34.87
N ALA A 424 -46.50 -6.37 35.72
CA ALA A 424 -46.51 -6.26 37.19
C ALA A 424 -46.81 -7.45 38.16
N ALA A 425 -45.77 -7.78 38.95
CA ALA A 425 -45.63 -7.75 40.43
C ALA A 425 -46.44 -8.76 41.33
N PRO A 426 -46.17 -8.93 42.66
CA PRO A 426 -45.26 -8.20 43.58
C PRO A 426 -44.52 -8.99 44.74
N THR A 427 -43.61 -8.26 45.43
CA THR A 427 -43.27 -8.23 46.91
C THR A 427 -42.40 -9.29 47.65
N VAL A 428 -41.13 -8.90 48.03
CA VAL A 428 -40.55 -8.52 49.38
C VAL A 428 -40.64 -9.53 50.59
N PRO A 429 -39.82 -9.55 51.71
CA PRO A 429 -38.61 -8.78 52.17
C PRO A 429 -37.42 -9.57 52.82
N ALA A 430 -36.38 -8.79 53.21
CA ALA A 430 -35.61 -8.80 54.48
C ALA A 430 -34.19 -9.46 54.60
N ALA A 431 -33.19 -8.58 54.73
CA ALA A 431 -32.14 -8.46 55.76
C ALA A 431 -31.34 -9.68 56.29
N SER A 432 -29.99 -9.61 56.20
CA SER A 432 -29.07 -9.70 57.35
C SER A 432 -27.59 -9.48 56.96
N THR A 433 -26.86 -8.88 57.90
CA THR A 433 -25.45 -8.45 57.97
C THR A 433 -24.40 -9.60 57.92
N PRO A 434 -23.08 -9.29 57.78
CA PRO A 434 -22.04 -10.24 57.38
C PRO A 434 -21.29 -10.89 58.57
N PRO A 435 -20.54 -11.99 58.36
CA PRO A 435 -19.56 -12.44 59.34
C PRO A 435 -18.09 -12.28 58.91
N ALA A 436 -17.27 -12.33 59.94
CA ALA A 436 -15.87 -11.95 60.07
C ALA A 436 -14.83 -12.83 59.35
N LYS A 437 -13.62 -12.24 59.29
CA LYS A 437 -12.29 -12.83 59.03
C LYS A 437 -12.07 -14.23 59.60
N PRO A 438 -11.18 -15.00 58.95
CA PRO A 438 -10.27 -15.91 59.64
C PRO A 438 -8.80 -15.49 59.52
N VAL A 439 -8.10 -15.58 60.66
CA VAL A 439 -6.64 -15.64 60.82
C VAL A 439 -6.23 -17.11 60.69
N PRO A 440 -5.10 -17.43 60.04
CA PRO A 440 -4.01 -18.15 60.74
C PRO A 440 -2.62 -17.81 60.14
N ALA A 441 -1.45 -18.16 60.65
CA ALA A 441 -0.92 -18.52 61.95
C ALA A 441 0.62 -18.36 61.79
N VAL A 442 1.30 -18.09 62.89
CA VAL A 442 2.76 -18.06 63.05
C VAL A 442 3.35 -19.45 62.72
N VAL A 443 4.56 -19.51 62.15
CA VAL A 443 5.68 -20.39 62.60
C VAL A 443 6.93 -20.29 61.69
N ALA A 444 8.07 -20.23 62.40
CA ALA A 444 9.44 -20.66 62.05
C ALA A 444 10.39 -19.74 61.27
N ALA A 445 11.62 -19.72 61.80
CA ALA A 445 12.71 -18.82 61.53
C ALA A 445 13.97 -19.59 61.06
N LYS A 446 14.87 -18.83 60.38
CA LYS A 446 16.33 -19.01 60.17
C LYS A 446 16.81 -20.08 59.17
N PRO A 447 18.05 -19.98 58.62
CA PRO A 447 19.11 -18.98 58.88
C PRO A 447 19.69 -18.27 57.62
N GLN A 448 20.34 -17.13 57.90
CA GLN A 448 21.27 -16.41 57.03
C GLN A 448 22.58 -17.19 56.83
N GLN A 449 23.14 -17.14 55.62
CA GLN A 449 24.56 -17.35 55.37
C GLN A 449 25.16 -16.06 54.81
N GLN A 450 26.10 -15.50 55.58
CA GLN A 450 27.09 -14.51 55.18
C GLN A 450 28.19 -15.19 54.36
N TYR A 451 28.82 -14.49 53.42
CA TYR A 451 30.29 -14.42 53.28
C TYR A 451 30.66 -13.36 52.24
N GLY A 452 31.65 -12.51 52.56
CA GLY A 452 32.53 -11.91 51.56
C GLY A 452 32.61 -10.38 51.52
N THR A 453 33.15 -9.75 52.56
CA THR A 453 33.80 -8.43 52.49
C THR A 453 35.24 -8.57 52.01
N PHE A 454 35.67 -7.76 51.04
CA PHE A 454 37.07 -7.42 50.76
C PHE A 454 37.19 -5.91 50.51
N PHE A 455 38.25 -5.34 51.08
CA PHE A 455 38.55 -3.93 51.33
C PHE A 455 38.71 -3.02 50.09
N SER A 456 38.38 -1.73 50.24
CA SER A 456 39.36 -0.62 50.23
C SER A 456 38.73 0.71 50.65
N GLU A 457 39.42 1.45 51.52
CA GLU A 457 39.05 2.77 52.03
C GLU A 457 39.59 3.93 51.15
N LYS A 458 38.74 4.98 51.05
CA LYS A 458 39.02 6.45 50.99
C LYS A 458 39.72 7.06 49.74
N PRO A 459 39.44 8.34 49.36
CA PRO A 459 39.18 9.49 50.27
C PRO A 459 38.00 10.42 49.90
N ASP A 460 37.63 11.23 50.91
CA ASP A 460 36.82 12.44 50.81
C ASP A 460 37.45 13.47 49.85
N SER A 461 36.67 13.97 48.88
CA SER A 461 36.86 15.31 48.34
C SER A 461 35.57 15.85 47.71
N ASP A 462 35.16 16.99 48.25
CA ASP A 462 34.52 18.11 47.57
C ASP A 462 33.02 18.11 47.27
N LYS A 463 32.41 19.14 47.87
CA LYS A 463 31.06 19.66 47.71
C LYS A 463 30.83 20.05 46.25
N ASN A 464 30.08 19.22 45.51
CA ASN A 464 29.42 19.65 44.29
C ASN A 464 28.05 20.25 44.63
N PRO A 465 27.66 21.37 43.99
CA PRO A 465 26.35 21.98 44.21
C PRO A 465 25.26 21.01 43.72
N LEU A 466 24.21 20.81 44.53
CA LEU A 466 23.00 20.09 44.13
C LEU A 466 22.45 20.74 42.85
N THR A 467 22.76 20.12 41.72
CA THR A 467 22.03 20.29 40.47
C THR A 467 20.74 19.50 40.66
N ILE A 468 19.63 20.20 40.83
CA ILE A 468 18.30 19.57 40.74
C ILE A 468 18.17 19.22 39.27
N ASP A 469 18.51 17.98 38.92
CA ASP A 469 18.26 17.46 37.58
C ASP A 469 16.77 17.63 37.30
N ALA A 470 16.45 18.47 36.31
CA ALA A 470 15.11 18.64 35.83
C ALA A 470 14.65 17.29 35.28
N HIS A 471 13.92 16.55 36.12
CA HIS A 471 13.42 15.23 35.79
C HIS A 471 12.42 15.40 34.65
N ASP A 472 12.80 15.03 33.42
CA ASP A 472 11.92 15.09 32.26
C ASP A 472 10.84 13.99 32.42
N PRO A 473 9.58 14.34 32.75
CA PRO A 473 8.53 13.35 32.98
C PRO A 473 8.22 12.56 31.69
N LEU A 474 8.51 13.12 30.52
CA LEU A 474 8.29 12.45 29.24
C LEU A 474 9.31 11.34 29.00
N ALA A 475 10.56 11.52 29.44
CA ALA A 475 11.60 10.49 29.34
C ALA A 475 11.25 9.25 30.18
N GLU A 476 10.66 9.45 31.37
CA GLU A 476 10.17 8.35 32.21
C GLU A 476 9.02 7.60 31.52
N VAL A 477 8.04 8.32 30.97
CA VAL A 477 6.92 7.75 30.21
C VAL A 477 7.40 6.88 29.05
N LYS A 478 8.34 7.39 28.23
CA LYS A 478 8.91 6.63 27.10
C LYS A 478 9.62 5.36 27.59
N THR A 479 10.32 5.44 28.72
CA THR A 479 10.99 4.29 29.34
C THR A 479 9.98 3.22 29.80
N GLU A 480 8.84 3.61 30.38
CA GLU A 480 7.79 2.67 30.78
C GLU A 480 7.15 1.97 29.58
N ILE A 481 6.86 2.72 28.51
CA ILE A 481 6.32 2.17 27.27
C ILE A 481 7.30 1.16 26.65
N GLN A 482 8.59 1.51 26.57
CA GLN A 482 9.61 0.62 26.03
C GLN A 482 9.77 -0.67 26.85
N LYS A 483 9.67 -0.58 28.18
CA LYS A 483 9.65 -1.77 29.05
C LYS A 483 8.48 -2.70 28.73
N ALA A 484 7.29 -2.14 28.50
CA ALA A 484 6.11 -2.92 28.13
C ALA A 484 6.25 -3.58 26.76
N ILE A 485 6.79 -2.88 25.75
CA ILE A 485 7.12 -3.42 24.43
C ILE A 485 8.09 -4.60 24.54
N ASN A 486 9.21 -4.40 25.26
CA ASN A 486 10.23 -5.44 25.44
C ASN A 486 9.66 -6.71 26.10
N GLN A 487 8.77 -6.54 27.07
CA GLN A 487 8.10 -7.65 27.74
C GLN A 487 7.13 -8.39 26.82
N LEU A 488 6.31 -7.68 26.05
CA LEU A 488 5.39 -8.29 25.08
C LEU A 488 6.17 -9.05 23.99
N ASN A 489 7.27 -8.49 23.48
CA ASN A 489 8.13 -9.15 22.49
C ASN A 489 8.76 -10.43 23.04
N LYS A 490 9.21 -10.45 24.31
CA LYS A 490 9.67 -11.69 24.96
C LYS A 490 8.57 -12.76 24.98
N GLU A 491 7.33 -12.37 25.25
CA GLU A 491 6.20 -13.32 25.30
C GLU A 491 5.79 -13.83 23.91
N ILE A 492 5.79 -12.96 22.90
CA ILE A 492 5.49 -13.32 21.50
C ILE A 492 6.54 -14.30 20.97
N ASN A 493 7.81 -13.99 21.22
CA ASN A 493 8.95 -14.79 20.75
C ASN A 493 9.26 -16.01 21.63
N SER A 494 8.56 -16.17 22.76
CA SER A 494 8.76 -17.34 23.61
C SER A 494 8.32 -18.63 22.91
N PHE A 495 9.09 -19.69 23.15
CA PHE A 495 8.78 -21.06 22.70
C PHE A 495 7.56 -21.67 23.40
N TRP A 496 7.18 -21.11 24.55
CA TRP A 496 5.97 -21.51 25.24
C TRP A 496 4.73 -21.17 24.41
N PRO A 497 3.71 -22.06 24.35
CA PRO A 497 2.48 -21.84 23.61
C PRO A 497 1.59 -20.81 24.34
N TYR A 498 2.06 -19.57 24.43
CA TYR A 498 1.29 -18.49 25.01
C TYR A 498 0.06 -18.22 24.15
N PRO A 499 -1.15 -18.26 24.73
CA PRO A 499 -2.35 -17.93 23.98
C PRO A 499 -2.35 -16.45 23.58
N ASN A 500 -2.98 -16.14 22.44
CA ASN A 500 -3.20 -14.78 21.92
C ASN A 500 -1.94 -14.01 21.48
N LYS A 501 -0.96 -14.66 20.84
CA LYS A 501 0.24 -13.97 20.29
C LYS A 501 -0.12 -12.81 19.33
N SER A 502 -1.13 -12.99 18.48
CA SER A 502 -1.63 -11.93 17.59
C SER A 502 -2.11 -10.69 18.35
N ARG A 503 -2.90 -10.87 19.42
CA ARG A 503 -3.34 -9.75 20.26
C ARG A 503 -2.18 -9.07 20.98
N LYS A 504 -1.15 -9.82 21.40
CA LYS A 504 0.07 -9.23 21.98
C LYS A 504 0.82 -8.41 20.93
N GLN A 505 0.89 -8.88 19.69
CA GLN A 505 1.49 -8.13 18.58
C GLN A 505 0.74 -6.81 18.34
N ASN A 506 -0.60 -6.82 18.34
CA ASN A 506 -1.39 -5.58 18.23
C ASN A 506 -1.11 -4.59 19.38
N LYS A 507 -0.87 -5.10 20.60
CA LYS A 507 -0.45 -4.25 21.73
C LYS A 507 0.94 -3.66 21.54
N VAL A 508 1.87 -4.40 20.93
CA VAL A 508 3.19 -3.87 20.57
C VAL A 508 3.04 -2.73 19.57
N PHE A 509 2.30 -2.94 18.47
CA PHE A 509 2.08 -1.91 17.46
C PHE A 509 1.47 -0.63 18.02
N GLY A 510 0.45 -0.74 18.87
CA GLY A 510 -0.13 0.44 19.47
C GLY A 510 0.81 1.15 20.45
N LEU A 511 1.63 0.44 21.22
CA LEU A 511 2.63 1.06 22.10
C LEU A 511 3.77 1.74 21.32
N GLU A 512 4.21 1.14 20.21
CA GLU A 512 5.18 1.74 19.28
C GLU A 512 4.60 3.01 18.64
N GLU A 513 3.32 3.00 18.31
CA GLU A 513 2.61 4.17 17.78
C GLU A 513 2.53 5.30 18.81
N ILE A 514 2.32 5.00 20.10
CA ILE A 514 2.41 6.03 21.17
C ILE A 514 3.81 6.66 21.19
N LEU A 515 4.88 5.87 21.17
CA LEU A 515 6.24 6.40 21.16
C LEU A 515 6.47 7.29 19.93
N ARG A 516 6.04 6.84 18.75
CA ARG A 516 6.13 7.59 17.50
C ARG A 516 5.40 8.94 17.60
N LEU A 517 4.19 8.96 18.16
CA LEU A 517 3.43 10.21 18.38
C LEU A 517 4.12 11.11 19.41
N LEU A 518 4.67 10.59 20.50
CA LEU A 518 5.41 11.39 21.47
C LEU A 518 6.71 11.98 20.89
N ASP A 519 7.42 11.22 20.07
CA ASP A 519 8.61 11.71 19.35
C ASP A 519 8.26 12.78 18.31
N GLY A 520 7.05 12.69 17.73
CA GLY A 520 6.49 13.71 16.84
C GLY A 520 5.97 14.97 17.56
N GLY A 521 6.16 15.09 18.87
CA GLY A 521 5.76 16.25 19.66
C GLY A 521 4.27 16.34 19.99
N TYR A 522 3.52 15.24 19.84
CA TYR A 522 2.10 15.23 20.20
C TYR A 522 1.91 15.12 21.71
N PRO A 523 0.85 15.73 22.27
CA PRO A 523 0.48 15.54 23.67
C PRO A 523 0.23 14.07 24.02
N LEU A 524 0.51 13.69 25.26
CA LEU A 524 0.37 12.30 25.73
C LEU A 524 -1.08 11.82 25.67
N SER A 525 -2.06 12.66 26.06
CA SER A 525 -3.50 12.35 25.91
C SER A 525 -3.86 12.01 24.47
N TYR A 526 -3.46 12.87 23.52
CA TYR A 526 -3.72 12.66 22.10
C TYR A 526 -3.14 11.34 21.61
N ALA A 527 -1.90 11.01 21.99
CA ALA A 527 -1.26 9.77 21.60
C ALA A 527 -2.01 8.54 22.13
N VAL A 528 -2.43 8.57 23.40
CA VAL A 528 -3.19 7.47 24.03
C VAL A 528 -4.58 7.32 23.42
N GLU A 529 -5.31 8.42 23.16
CA GLU A 529 -6.65 8.40 22.57
C GLU A 529 -6.63 7.86 21.14
N THR A 530 -5.70 8.35 20.31
CA THR A 530 -5.50 7.89 18.93
C THR A 530 -5.28 6.38 18.89
N VAL A 531 -4.37 5.89 19.73
CA VAL A 531 -4.04 4.46 19.77
C VAL A 531 -5.19 3.61 20.31
N ARG A 532 -5.99 4.10 21.27
CA ARG A 532 -7.21 3.38 21.71
C ARG A 532 -8.23 3.23 20.60
N LYS A 533 -8.38 4.25 19.75
CA LYS A 533 -9.28 4.25 18.60
C LYS A 533 -8.80 3.27 17.52
N ASP A 534 -7.52 3.33 17.17
CA ASP A 534 -6.95 2.55 16.06
C ASP A 534 -6.70 1.09 16.45
N PHE A 535 -6.49 0.82 17.75
CA PHE A 535 -6.25 -0.51 18.30
C PHE A 535 -7.25 -0.85 19.42
N PRO A 536 -8.56 -1.06 19.10
CA PRO A 536 -9.62 -1.24 20.10
C PRO A 536 -9.47 -2.51 20.96
N ASP A 537 -8.56 -3.41 20.60
CA ASP A 537 -8.24 -4.62 21.35
C ASP A 537 -7.11 -4.45 22.37
N MET A 538 -6.44 -3.29 22.41
CA MET A 538 -5.32 -3.04 23.35
C MET A 538 -5.73 -3.14 24.81
N ASP A 539 -6.94 -2.67 25.11
CA ASP A 539 -7.52 -2.69 26.45
C ASP A 539 -8.13 -4.05 26.80
N LYS A 540 -8.23 -4.98 25.84
CA LYS A 540 -8.81 -6.31 26.05
C LYS A 540 -7.79 -7.29 26.63
N GLY A 541 -8.27 -8.15 27.52
CA GLY A 541 -7.52 -9.26 28.10
C GLY A 541 -8.02 -9.63 29.48
N SER A 542 -8.49 -10.87 29.66
CA SER A 542 -8.92 -11.38 30.97
C SER A 542 -7.75 -11.62 31.93
N ILE A 543 -6.57 -11.93 31.39
CA ILE A 543 -5.37 -12.28 32.18
C ILE A 543 -4.30 -11.18 32.12
N SER A 544 -4.13 -10.51 30.97
CA SER A 544 -3.08 -9.48 30.80
C SER A 544 -3.70 -8.08 30.81
N THR A 545 -3.75 -7.48 32.00
CA THR A 545 -4.22 -6.11 32.26
C THR A 545 -3.12 -5.06 32.18
N ARG A 546 -1.84 -5.46 32.12
CA ARG A 546 -0.67 -4.57 32.17
C ARG A 546 -0.71 -3.42 31.16
N THR A 547 -1.03 -3.70 29.90
CA THR A 547 -1.12 -2.66 28.86
C THR A 547 -2.24 -1.68 29.15
N LYS A 548 -3.42 -2.17 29.59
CA LYS A 548 -4.53 -1.31 30.00
C LYS A 548 -4.14 -0.42 31.19
N THR A 549 -3.54 -0.99 32.22
CA THR A 549 -3.05 -0.25 33.40
C THR A 549 -2.01 0.81 33.00
N LEU A 550 -1.13 0.51 32.05
CA LEU A 550 -0.19 1.49 31.51
C LEU A 550 -0.94 2.63 30.82
N LEU A 551 -1.86 2.35 29.88
CA LEU A 551 -2.63 3.39 29.19
C LEU A 551 -3.46 4.24 30.16
N ASP A 552 -4.06 3.63 31.17
CA ASP A 552 -4.80 4.34 32.23
C ASP A 552 -3.88 5.24 33.06
N LYS A 553 -2.66 4.78 33.36
CA LYS A 553 -1.65 5.60 34.06
C LYS A 553 -1.21 6.78 33.20
N LEU A 554 -0.94 6.56 31.92
CA LEU A 554 -0.54 7.61 30.98
C LEU A 554 -1.61 8.67 30.82
N SER A 555 -2.89 8.26 30.74
CA SER A 555 -4.02 9.20 30.65
C SER A 555 -4.10 10.13 31.87
N LYS A 556 -3.85 9.60 33.08
CA LYS A 556 -3.90 10.38 34.33
C LYS A 556 -2.73 11.35 34.49
N LEU A 557 -1.55 10.98 33.98
CA LEU A 557 -0.37 11.86 34.05
C LEU A 557 -0.60 13.16 33.28
N ASP A 558 -1.28 13.08 32.13
CA ASP A 558 -1.59 14.27 31.33
C ASP A 558 -2.58 15.19 32.05
N GLU A 559 -3.66 14.63 32.63
CA GLU A 559 -4.64 15.39 33.42
C GLU A 559 -4.03 16.12 34.63
N SER A 560 -3.03 15.52 35.27
CA SER A 560 -2.32 16.18 36.39
C SER A 560 -1.46 17.35 35.92
N SER A 561 -0.86 17.25 34.73
CA SER A 561 -0.01 18.30 34.18
C SER A 561 -0.80 19.54 33.70
N GLU A 562 -2.07 19.37 33.33
CA GLU A 562 -2.94 20.48 32.94
C GLU A 562 -3.49 21.27 34.14
N LYS A 563 -3.82 20.57 35.24
CA LYS A 563 -4.34 21.22 36.46
C LYS A 563 -3.31 22.15 37.12
N GLU A 564 -2.02 21.85 36.98
CA GLU A 564 -0.95 22.66 37.55
C GLU A 564 -0.68 23.95 36.75
N LYS A 565 -1.16 24.04 35.50
CA LYS A 565 -0.99 25.23 34.64
C LYS A 565 -2.12 26.25 34.75
N THR A 566 -3.19 25.97 35.51
CA THR A 566 -4.29 26.91 35.70
C THR A 566 -4.05 27.70 37.00
N PRO A 567 -3.64 28.99 36.94
CA PRO A 567 -3.44 29.78 38.16
C PRO A 567 -4.78 29.90 38.90
N SER A 568 -4.76 29.54 40.19
CA SER A 568 -5.90 29.69 41.09
C SER A 568 -6.40 31.14 41.08
N SER A 569 -7.62 31.35 40.59
CA SER A 569 -8.26 32.68 40.50
C SER A 569 -8.72 33.24 41.86
N ASP A 570 -8.29 32.66 42.98
CA ASP A 570 -8.69 33.06 44.35
C ASP A 570 -7.66 33.93 45.07
N GLN A 571 -6.69 34.53 44.38
CA GLN A 571 -5.95 35.66 44.95
C GLN A 571 -6.79 36.95 44.88
N LYS A 572 -7.63 37.13 45.90
CA LYS A 572 -8.25 38.42 46.23
C LYS A 572 -7.15 39.48 46.37
N PHE A 573 -7.17 40.47 45.48
CA PHE A 573 -6.48 41.75 45.70
C PHE A 573 -7.09 42.43 46.93
N GLY A 574 -6.32 42.49 48.01
CA GLY A 574 -6.58 43.38 49.14
C GLY A 574 -6.15 44.81 48.78
N ALA A 575 -7.04 45.76 49.03
CA ALA A 575 -6.80 47.20 48.95
C ALA A 575 -5.96 47.71 50.12
#